data_AF-A0A2D6RN09-F1
#
_entry.id   AF-A0A2D6RN09-F1
#
_cell.length_a   1.000
_cell.length_b   1.000
_cell.length_c   1.000
_cell.angle_alpha   90.00
_cell.angle_beta   90.00
_cell.angle_gamma   90.00
#
_symmetry.space_group_name_H-M   'P 1'
#
loop_
_entity.id
_entity.type
_entity.pdbx_description
1 polymer ?
#
loop_
_entity_poly.entity_id
_entity_poly.type
_entity_poly.pdbx_seq_one_letter_code
_entity_poly.pdbx_strand_id
1 'polypeptide(L)'
;MINLDKLKETKEILDKRYLECNSKGHIQPDNKENTCNYCYRTLIYKTPATDAILKDREKLPIQHQPMDAPIIMEKGKREIESQKFMDRMQGLTKLEEELSFA
;
A
#
# COMPACT_ATOMS: atom_id res chain seq x y z
N MET A 1 -23.70 -16.15 0.49
CA MET A 1 -23.11 -16.50 1.80
C MET A 1 -21.61 -16.35 1.67
N ILE A 2 -20.96 -15.56 2.51
CA ILE A 2 -19.49 -15.48 2.57
C ILE A 2 -18.99 -16.82 3.11
N ASN A 3 -18.15 -17.52 2.34
CA ASN A 3 -17.53 -18.76 2.80
C ASN A 3 -16.32 -18.41 3.69
N LEU A 4 -16.53 -18.50 5.01
CA LEU A 4 -15.54 -18.11 6.01
C LEU A 4 -14.24 -18.92 5.93
N ASP A 5 -14.32 -20.19 5.52
CA ASP A 5 -13.16 -21.06 5.39
C ASP A 5 -12.27 -20.64 4.22
N LYS A 6 -12.90 -20.31 3.07
CA LYS A 6 -12.18 -19.76 1.92
C LYS A 6 -11.48 -18.45 2.26
N LEU A 7 -12.16 -17.51 2.93
CA LEU A 7 -11.56 -16.25 3.33
C LEU A 7 -10.32 -16.45 4.23
N LYS A 8 -10.40 -17.43 5.14
CA LYS A 8 -9.28 -17.77 6.03
C LYS A 8 -8.09 -18.32 5.24
N GLU A 9 -8.32 -19.23 4.32
CA GLU A 9 -7.29 -19.79 3.44
C GLU A 9 -6.62 -18.70 2.59
N THR A 10 -7.42 -17.87 1.90
CA THR A 10 -6.94 -16.75 1.09
C THR A 10 -6.08 -15.80 1.91
N LYS A 11 -6.49 -15.50 3.14
CA LYS A 11 -5.73 -14.67 4.07
C LYS A 11 -4.37 -15.29 4.41
N GLU A 12 -4.33 -16.57 4.76
CA GLU A 12 -3.09 -17.27 5.14
C GLU A 12 -2.09 -17.29 3.98
N ILE A 13 -2.56 -17.56 2.76
CA ILE A 13 -1.72 -17.51 1.57
C ILE A 13 -1.19 -16.08 1.35
N LEU A 14 -2.06 -15.07 1.38
CA LEU A 14 -1.64 -13.68 1.17
C LEU A 14 -0.62 -13.22 2.22
N ASP A 15 -0.84 -13.55 3.50
CA ASP A 15 0.08 -13.23 4.60
C ASP A 15 1.44 -13.93 4.41
N LYS A 16 1.46 -15.15 3.87
CA LYS A 16 2.71 -15.82 3.49
C LYS A 16 3.42 -15.11 2.34
N ARG A 17 2.70 -14.76 1.26
CA ARG A 17 3.25 -14.00 0.12
C ARG A 17 3.86 -12.67 0.58
N TYR A 18 3.21 -12.03 1.56
CA TYR A 18 3.65 -10.80 2.20
C TYR A 18 4.99 -10.97 2.94
N LEU A 19 5.14 -12.04 3.73
CA LEU A 19 6.39 -12.36 4.43
C LEU A 19 7.53 -12.65 3.45
N GLU A 20 7.25 -13.39 2.38
CA GLU A 20 8.22 -13.70 1.35
C GLU A 20 8.72 -12.43 0.64
N CYS A 21 7.82 -11.55 0.19
CA CYS A 21 8.20 -10.28 -0.43
C CYS A 21 8.93 -9.33 0.53
N ASN A 22 8.58 -9.33 1.81
CA ASN A 22 9.28 -8.50 2.81
C ASN A 22 10.72 -8.98 3.07
N SER A 23 10.98 -10.28 2.95
CA SER A 23 12.29 -10.87 3.25
C SER A 23 13.22 -10.93 2.03
N LYS A 24 12.67 -11.17 0.84
CA LYS A 24 13.44 -11.36 -0.41
C LYS A 24 13.35 -10.19 -1.39
N GLY A 25 12.55 -9.18 -1.06
CA GLY A 25 12.10 -8.17 -2.02
C GLY A 25 10.89 -8.66 -2.82
N HIS A 26 10.21 -7.75 -3.51
CA HIS A 26 9.05 -8.10 -4.33
C HIS A 26 9.43 -9.12 -5.41
N ILE A 27 8.77 -10.29 -5.39
CA ILE A 27 9.15 -11.45 -6.22
C ILE A 27 8.77 -11.24 -7.70
N GLN A 28 7.61 -10.63 -7.97
CA GLN A 28 7.14 -10.32 -9.32
C GLN A 28 6.75 -8.85 -9.43
N PRO A 29 7.70 -7.91 -9.38
CA PRO A 29 7.39 -6.49 -9.50
C PRO A 29 6.99 -6.15 -10.92
N ASP A 30 5.86 -5.46 -11.07
CA ASP A 30 5.42 -4.82 -12.30
C ASP A 30 5.59 -3.30 -12.14
N ASN A 31 6.68 -2.78 -12.70
CA ASN A 31 6.99 -1.36 -12.64
C ASN A 31 6.04 -0.50 -13.49
N LYS A 32 5.38 -1.08 -14.50
CA LYS A 32 4.45 -0.35 -15.35
C LYS A 32 3.16 -0.07 -14.57
N GLU A 33 2.65 -1.07 -13.88
CA GLU A 33 1.45 -0.96 -13.06
C GLU A 33 1.76 -0.50 -11.61
N ASN A 34 3.04 -0.35 -11.25
CA ASN A 34 3.51 -0.01 -9.91
C ASN A 34 2.97 -0.97 -8.83
N THR A 35 2.85 -2.26 -9.17
CA THR A 35 2.34 -3.29 -8.25
C THR A 35 3.20 -4.54 -8.30
N CYS A 36 3.13 -5.40 -7.29
CA CYS A 36 3.73 -6.73 -7.35
C CYS A 36 2.65 -7.75 -7.76
N ASN A 37 2.84 -8.47 -8.85
CA ASN A 37 1.88 -9.47 -9.32
C ASN A 37 1.77 -10.69 -8.39
N TYR A 38 2.80 -10.92 -7.55
CA TYR A 38 2.79 -12.01 -6.58
C TYR A 38 2.08 -11.63 -5.28
N CYS A 39 2.42 -10.49 -4.66
CA CYS A 39 1.83 -10.08 -3.39
C CYS A 39 0.78 -8.96 -3.52
N TYR A 40 0.44 -8.51 -4.72
CA TYR A 40 -0.55 -7.47 -5.00
C TYR A 40 -0.36 -6.11 -4.33
N ARG A 41 0.76 -5.89 -3.64
CA ARG A 41 1.07 -4.60 -3.03
C ARG A 41 1.57 -3.61 -4.07
N THR A 42 1.25 -2.35 -3.84
CA THR A 42 1.84 -1.22 -4.55
C THR A 42 3.34 -1.16 -4.24
N LEU A 43 4.17 -0.94 -5.26
CA LEU A 43 5.64 -0.88 -5.11
C LEU A 43 6.09 0.45 -4.49
N ILE A 44 5.53 1.55 -4.99
CA ILE A 44 5.82 2.91 -4.52
C ILE A 44 4.51 3.57 -4.08
N TYR A 45 4.36 3.78 -2.78
CA TYR A 45 3.22 4.50 -2.21
C TYR A 45 3.30 5.99 -2.50
N LYS A 46 2.16 6.61 -2.78
CA LYS A 46 2.05 8.04 -3.07
C LYS A 46 1.36 8.76 -1.91
N THR A 47 1.76 9.99 -1.61
CA THR A 47 1.14 10.78 -0.54
C THR A 47 0.66 12.12 -1.08
N PRO A 48 -0.26 12.14 -2.07
CA PRO A 48 -0.55 13.35 -2.84
C PRO A 48 -1.03 14.53 -1.98
N ALA A 49 -1.76 14.28 -0.90
CA ALA A 49 -2.20 15.36 -0.01
C ALA A 49 -1.01 15.94 0.78
N THR A 50 -0.15 15.08 1.31
CA THR A 50 1.09 15.47 2.00
C THR A 50 2.05 16.19 1.05
N ASP A 51 2.22 15.69 -0.18
CA ASP A 51 3.10 16.23 -1.20
C ASP A 51 2.63 17.63 -1.66
N ALA A 52 1.32 17.85 -1.76
CA ALA A 52 0.75 19.17 -2.07
C ALA A 52 1.06 20.19 -0.98
N ILE A 53 0.89 19.81 0.29
CA ILE A 53 1.21 20.67 1.44
C ILE A 53 2.70 21.05 1.43
N LEU A 54 3.58 20.09 1.16
CA LEU A 54 5.03 20.34 1.09
C LEU A 54 5.39 21.30 -0.05
N LYS A 55 4.85 21.07 -1.26
CA LYS A 55 5.06 21.94 -2.43
C LYS A 55 4.60 23.38 -2.19
N ASP A 56 3.48 23.59 -1.51
CA ASP A 56 2.99 24.94 -1.24
C ASP A 56 3.88 25.68 -0.22
N ARG A 57 4.55 24.97 0.67
CA ARG A 57 5.48 25.55 1.64
C ARG A 57 6.83 25.88 1.08
N GLU A 58 7.32 25.09 0.14
CA GLU A 58 8.57 25.39 -0.58
C GLU A 58 8.50 26.74 -1.31
N LYS A 59 7.30 27.21 -1.65
CA LYS A 59 7.07 28.55 -2.24
C LYS A 59 7.15 29.69 -1.22
N LEU A 60 7.07 29.40 0.09
CA LEU A 60 7.14 30.40 1.15
C LEU A 60 8.61 30.70 1.50
N PRO A 61 8.95 31.98 1.79
CA PRO A 61 10.23 32.31 2.39
C PRO A 61 10.46 31.50 3.67
N ILE A 62 11.71 31.10 3.94
CA ILE A 62 12.07 30.20 5.05
C ILE A 62 11.49 30.68 6.38
N GLN A 63 11.54 31.98 6.66
CA GLN A 63 11.00 32.57 7.90
C GLN A 63 9.47 32.48 8.06
N HIS A 64 8.74 32.14 6.99
CA HIS A 64 7.29 31.95 6.97
C HIS A 64 6.88 30.49 6.81
N GLN A 65 7.85 29.56 6.75
CA GLN A 65 7.52 28.13 6.68
C GLN A 65 7.07 27.62 8.06
N PRO A 66 5.90 26.96 8.16
CA PRO A 66 5.40 26.47 9.44
C PRO A 66 6.24 25.29 9.96
N MET A 67 6.47 25.28 11.28
CA MET A 67 7.23 24.26 12.01
C MET A 67 6.35 23.12 12.52
N ASP A 68 5.69 22.42 11.62
CA ASP A 68 4.75 21.33 11.90
C ASP A 68 5.08 20.03 11.13
N ALA A 69 6.37 19.79 10.91
CA ALA A 69 6.88 18.55 10.34
C ALA A 69 6.27 17.28 10.97
N PRO A 70 6.06 17.18 12.31
CA PRO A 70 5.41 16.02 12.89
C PRO A 70 3.99 15.77 12.37
N ILE A 71 3.21 16.83 12.12
CA ILE A 71 1.83 16.74 11.63
C ILE A 71 1.82 16.24 10.19
N ILE A 72 2.73 16.76 9.35
CA ILE A 72 2.87 16.31 7.96
C ILE A 72 3.27 14.84 7.89
N MET A 73 4.27 14.43 8.68
CA MET A 73 4.72 13.05 8.70
C MET A 73 3.60 12.09 9.12
N GLU A 74 2.78 12.49 10.09
CA GLU A 74 1.63 11.71 10.53
C GLU A 74 0.56 11.60 9.44
N LYS A 75 0.28 12.68 8.69
CA LYS A 75 -0.64 12.64 7.54
C LYS A 75 -0.13 11.70 6.45
N GLY A 76 1.15 11.80 6.09
CA GLY A 76 1.76 10.92 5.09
C GLY A 76 1.71 9.46 5.50
N LYS A 77 1.97 9.15 6.78
CA LYS A 77 1.80 7.79 7.32
C LYS A 77 0.37 7.27 7.15
N ARG A 78 -0.64 8.09 7.45
CA ARG A 78 -2.05 7.69 7.29
C ARG A 78 -2.43 7.42 5.85
N GLU A 79 -1.94 8.22 4.90
CA GLU A 79 -2.14 7.97 3.46
C GLU A 79 -1.52 6.64 3.02
N ILE A 80 -0.31 6.33 3.51
CA ILE A 80 0.37 5.06 3.24
C ILE A 80 -0.39 3.88 3.87
N GLU A 81 -0.82 3.99 5.12
CA GLU A 81 -1.61 2.93 5.77
C GLU A 81 -2.95 2.69 5.09
N SER A 82 -3.61 3.74 4.59
CA SER A 82 -4.81 3.61 3.78
C SER A 82 -4.54 2.84 2.48
N GLN A 83 -3.46 3.13 1.77
CA GLN A 83 -3.07 2.37 0.59
C GLN A 83 -2.74 0.91 0.90
N LYS A 84 -2.02 0.62 1.99
CA LYS A 84 -1.75 -0.76 2.42
C LYS A 84 -3.04 -1.54 2.71
N PHE A 85 -4.04 -0.88 3.30
CA PHE A 85 -5.35 -1.49 3.52
C PHE A 85 -6.02 -1.82 2.18
N MET A 86 -6.00 -0.89 1.23
CA MET A 86 -6.54 -1.10 -0.12
C MET A 86 -5.82 -2.23 -0.86
N ASP A 87 -4.49 -2.26 -0.82
CA ASP A 87 -3.67 -3.34 -1.37
C ASP A 87 -4.06 -4.70 -0.77
N ARG A 88 -4.32 -4.75 0.55
CA ARG A 88 -4.74 -5.98 1.23
C ARG A 88 -6.11 -6.45 0.76
N MET A 89 -7.07 -5.54 0.64
CA MET A 89 -8.41 -5.88 0.15
C MET A 89 -8.35 -6.38 -1.30
N GLN A 90 -7.63 -5.67 -2.18
CA GLN A 90 -7.45 -6.08 -3.57
C GLN A 90 -6.72 -7.41 -3.69
N GLY A 91 -5.68 -7.62 -2.89
CA GLY A 91 -4.93 -8.88 -2.88
C GLY A 91 -5.78 -10.07 -2.44
N LEU A 92 -6.66 -9.88 -1.45
CA LEU A 92 -7.61 -10.92 -1.06
C LEU A 92 -8.61 -11.24 -2.19
N THR A 93 -9.17 -10.21 -2.84
CA THR A 93 -10.11 -10.42 -3.95
C THR A 93 -9.46 -11.12 -5.15
N LYS A 94 -8.28 -10.65 -5.59
CA LYS A 94 -7.55 -11.29 -6.71
C LYS A 94 -7.19 -12.74 -6.40
N LEU A 95 -6.79 -13.01 -5.17
CA LEU A 95 -6.43 -14.37 -4.77
C LEU A 95 -7.66 -15.28 -4.64
N GLU A 96 -8.80 -14.76 -4.18
CA GLU A 96 -10.06 -15.50 -4.19
C GLU A 96 -10.51 -15.84 -5.63
N GLU A 97 -10.35 -14.91 -6.57
CA GLU A 97 -10.58 -15.16 -8.00
C GLU A 97 -9.64 -16.24 -8.53
N GLU A 98 -8.33 -16.13 -8.29
CA GLU A 98 -7.33 -17.15 -8.69
C GLU A 98 -7.69 -18.55 -8.17
N LEU A 99 -8.10 -18.66 -6.91
CA LEU A 99 -8.48 -19.93 -6.28
C LEU A 99 -9.86 -20.44 -6.71
N SER A 100 -10.72 -19.58 -7.23
CA SER A 100 -12.06 -19.98 -7.71
C SER A 100 -12.03 -20.53 -9.14
N PHE A 101 -10.99 -20.20 -9.91
CA PHE A 101 -10.77 -20.70 -11.27
C PHE A 101 -9.67 -21.78 -11.36
N ALA A 102 -9.03 -22.14 -10.25
CA ALA A 102 -8.08 -23.24 -10.12
C ALA A 102 -8.78 -24.57 -9.80
#